data_AF-A0A139AA87-F1
#
_entry.id   AF-A0A139AA87-F1
#
_cell.length_a   1.000
_cell.length_b   1.000
_cell.length_c   1.000
_cell.angle_alpha   90.00
_cell.angle_beta   90.00
_cell.angle_gamma   90.00
#
_symmetry.space_group_name_H-M   'P 1'
#
loop_
_entity.id
_entity.type
_entity.pdbx_description
1 polymer ?
#
loop_
_entity_poly.entity_id
_entity_poly.type
_entity_poly.pdbx_seq_one_letter_code
_entity_poly.pdbx_strand_id
1 'polypeptide(L)'
;LILDNIPFHKATQSLTSHGLPTIKQTADSFGIRLHYTAPYCPFLNPSEYIFRLIKGHVRREIPKTEDELRDAIVNAIDRITPNKTSRKFDHCFHRGTAANLTTR
;
A
#
# COMPACT_ATOMS: atom_id res chain seq x y z
N LEU A 1 -7.31 7.48 1.41
CA LEU A 1 -6.40 6.61 0.65
C LEU A 1 -4.96 6.85 1.13
N ILE A 2 -4.24 5.80 1.49
CA ILE A 2 -2.83 5.89 1.90
C ILE A 2 -1.96 5.45 0.72
N LEU A 3 -0.95 6.24 0.38
CA LEU A 3 -0.05 6.01 -0.74
C LEU A 3 1.41 6.14 -0.29
N ASP A 4 2.30 5.44 -0.98
CA ASP A 4 3.73 5.68 -0.79
C ASP A 4 4.14 7.07 -1.24
N ASN A 5 5.16 7.62 -0.60
CA ASN A 5 5.67 8.94 -0.90
C ASN A 5 6.71 8.92 -2.03
N ILE A 6 6.28 8.41 -3.19
CA ILE A 6 7.05 8.43 -4.43
C ILE A 6 6.59 9.57 -5.34
N PRO A 7 7.49 10.15 -6.17
CA PRO A 7 7.13 11.25 -7.07
C PRO A 7 5.94 10.95 -7.99
N PHE A 8 5.80 9.69 -8.41
CA PHE A 8 4.69 9.24 -9.27
C PHE A 8 3.32 9.52 -8.65
N HIS A 9 3.14 9.33 -7.34
CA HIS A 9 1.88 9.59 -6.65
C HIS A 9 1.58 11.09 -6.43
N LYS A 10 2.52 11.96 -6.79
CA LYS A 10 2.42 13.42 -6.67
C LYS A 10 2.59 14.13 -8.02
N ALA A 11 2.56 13.37 -9.11
CA ALA A 11 2.71 13.92 -10.45
C ALA A 11 1.70 15.05 -10.67
N THR A 12 2.22 16.24 -11.00
CA THR A 12 1.41 17.44 -11.22
C THR A 12 1.69 17.99 -12.61
N GLN A 13 2.95 18.33 -12.90
CA GLN A 13 3.34 18.97 -14.16
C GLN A 13 2.94 18.16 -15.39
N SER A 14 3.30 16.88 -15.46
CA SER A 14 2.93 16.00 -16.58
C SER A 14 1.41 15.94 -16.80
N LEU A 15 0.62 15.79 -15.74
CA LEU A 15 -0.84 15.75 -15.86
C LEU A 15 -1.39 17.07 -16.38
N THR A 16 -0.96 18.19 -15.81
CA THR A 16 -1.42 19.52 -16.23
C THR A 16 -1.02 19.86 -17.67
N SER A 17 0.18 19.46 -18.11
CA SER A 17 0.63 19.66 -19.49
C SER A 17 -0.20 18.88 -20.52
N HIS A 18 -0.82 17.77 -20.11
CA HIS A 18 -1.75 17.00 -20.95
C HIS A 18 -3.22 17.40 -20.74
N GLY A 19 -3.51 18.48 -20.01
CA GLY A 19 -4.88 18.92 -19.74
C GLY A 19 -5.66 17.96 -18.81
N LEU A 20 -4.95 17.12 -18.07
CA LEU A 20 -5.53 16.16 -17.13
C LEU A 20 -5.58 16.74 -15.71
N PRO A 21 -6.59 16.38 -14.90
CA PRO A 21 -6.61 16.74 -13.49
C PRO A 21 -5.46 16.06 -12.74
N THR A 22 -4.94 16.76 -11.73
CA THR A 22 -3.93 16.20 -10.83
C THR A 22 -4.50 15.05 -10.00
N ILE A 23 -3.63 14.18 -9.48
CA ILE A 23 -4.04 13.08 -8.58
C ILE A 23 -4.82 13.60 -7.38
N LYS A 24 -4.42 14.76 -6.82
CA LYS A 24 -5.13 15.40 -5.71
C LYS A 24 -6.53 15.86 -6.12
N GLN A 25 -6.67 16.57 -7.25
CA GLN A 25 -7.97 17.03 -7.74
C GLN A 25 -8.92 15.86 -8.02
N THR A 26 -8.41 14.78 -8.59
CA THR A 26 -9.19 13.55 -8.81
C THR A 26 -9.62 12.93 -7.48
N ALA A 27 -8.74 12.84 -6.48
CA ALA A 27 -9.12 12.31 -5.18
C ALA A 27 -10.17 13.19 -4.47
N ASP A 28 -10.00 14.51 -4.53
CA ASP A 28 -10.93 15.48 -3.94
C ASP A 28 -12.32 15.41 -4.58
N SER A 29 -12.44 15.17 -5.89
CA SER A 29 -13.74 15.02 -6.57
C SER A 29 -14.53 13.79 -6.13
N PHE A 30 -13.86 12.77 -5.57
CA PHE A 30 -14.49 11.61 -4.93
C PHE A 30 -14.62 11.75 -3.40
N GLY A 31 -14.24 12.89 -2.81
CA GLY A 31 -14.22 13.08 -1.36
C GLY A 31 -13.16 12.24 -0.63
N ILE A 32 -12.12 11.80 -1.34
CA ILE A 32 -11.07 10.93 -0.81
C ILE A 32 -9.90 11.78 -0.34
N ARG A 33 -9.57 11.71 0.96
CA ARG A 33 -8.33 12.30 1.49
C ARG A 33 -7.12 11.43 1.15
N LEU A 34 -6.09 12.03 0.56
CA LEU A 34 -4.80 11.40 0.32
C LEU A 34 -3.88 11.57 1.54
N HIS A 35 -3.31 10.46 2.00
CA HIS A 35 -2.27 10.42 3.02
C HIS A 35 -1.03 9.77 2.43
N TYR A 36 0.15 10.33 2.70
CA TYR A 36 1.41 9.78 2.24
C TYR A 36 2.23 9.26 3.42
N THR A 37 2.89 8.13 3.25
CA THR A 37 3.84 7.61 4.24
C THR A 37 5.08 8.52 4.34
N ALA A 38 5.86 8.40 5.41
CA ALA A 38 7.14 9.11 5.50
C ALA A 38 8.10 8.62 4.39
N PRO A 39 8.91 9.52 3.78
CA PRO A 39 9.91 9.11 2.79
C PRO A 39 10.81 7.99 3.32
N TYR A 40 11.14 7.03 2.47
CA TYR A 40 12.04 5.90 2.79
C TYR A 40 11.64 5.07 4.01
N CYS A 41 10.36 5.12 4.41
CA CYS A 41 9.82 4.36 5.54
C CYS A 41 8.84 3.27 5.05
N PRO A 42 9.32 2.25 4.30
CA PRO A 42 8.46 1.20 3.75
C PRO A 42 7.78 0.37 4.84
N PHE A 43 8.34 0.32 6.04
CA PHE A 43 7.75 -0.34 7.21
C PHE A 43 6.47 0.35 7.73
N LEU A 44 6.17 1.58 7.28
CA LEU A 44 4.90 2.27 7.57
C LEU A 44 3.84 2.03 6.48
N ASN A 45 4.17 1.32 5.40
CA ASN A 45 3.22 1.03 4.33
C ASN A 45 2.66 -0.40 4.47
N PRO A 46 1.36 -0.58 4.77
CA PRO A 46 0.74 -1.91 4.84
C PRO A 46 0.87 -2.73 3.55
N SER A 47 0.89 -2.10 2.36
CA SER A 47 0.95 -2.84 1.10
C SER A 47 2.29 -3.57 0.92
N GLU A 48 3.39 -3.07 1.49
CA GLU A 48 4.68 -3.78 1.50
C GLU A 48 4.60 -5.14 2.21
N TYR A 49 3.83 -5.22 3.31
CA TYR A 49 3.60 -6.47 4.01
C TYR A 49 2.72 -7.43 3.20
N ILE A 50 1.75 -6.91 2.46
CA ILE A 50 0.92 -7.70 1.55
C ILE A 50 1.77 -8.24 0.39
N PHE A 51 2.60 -7.40 -0.24
CA PHE A 51 3.53 -7.85 -1.29
C PHE A 51 4.53 -8.87 -0.78
N ARG A 52 4.99 -8.76 0.47
CA ARG A 52 5.84 -9.79 1.09
C ARG A 52 5.10 -11.13 1.21
N LEU A 53 3.82 -11.13 1.56
CA LEU A 53 3.00 -12.35 1.60
C LEU A 53 2.85 -12.96 0.21
N ILE A 54 2.50 -12.15 -0.79
CA ILE A 54 2.34 -12.58 -2.19
C ILE A 54 3.64 -13.18 -2.71
N LYS A 55 4.76 -12.45 -2.60
CA LYS A 55 6.10 -12.93 -3.00
C LYS A 55 6.48 -14.23 -2.29
N GLY A 56 6.10 -14.37 -1.02
CA GLY A 56 6.34 -15.59 -0.25
C GLY A 56 5.53 -16.80 -0.75
N HIS A 57 4.37 -16.59 -1.35
CA HIS A 57 3.59 -17.65 -1.98
C HIS A 57 4.19 -18.02 -3.34
N VAL A 58 4.35 -17.03 -4.22
CA VAL A 58 4.90 -17.20 -5.57
C VAL A 58 6.26 -17.91 -5.56
N ARG A 59 7.14 -17.56 -4.62
CA ARG A 59 8.46 -18.22 -4.48
C ARG A 59 8.37 -19.71 -4.18
N ARG A 60 7.29 -20.18 -3.55
CA ARG A 60 7.08 -21.62 -3.26
C ARG A 60 6.54 -22.38 -4.45
N GLU A 61 5.84 -21.70 -5.36
CA GLU A 61 5.26 -22.31 -6.56
C GLU A 61 6.27 -22.41 -7.70
N ILE A 62 7.34 -21.61 -7.66
CA ILE A 62 8.48 -21.67 -8.60
C ILE A 62 8.01 -21.58 -10.07
N PRO A 63 7.20 -20.57 -10.44
CA PRO A 63 6.70 -20.44 -11.80
C PRO A 63 7.85 -20.28 -12.81
N LYS A 64 7.68 -20.85 -13.99
CA LYS A 64 8.63 -20.86 -15.11
C LYS A 64 8.14 -20.05 -16.31
N THR A 65 6.86 -19.68 -16.32
CA THR A 65 6.27 -18.84 -17.36
C THR A 65 5.57 -17.62 -16.75
N GLU A 66 5.24 -16.64 -17.60
CA GLU A 66 4.47 -15.48 -17.15
C GLU A 66 3.05 -15.88 -16.72
N ASP A 67 2.42 -16.82 -17.42
CA ASP A 67 1.09 -17.32 -17.08
C ASP A 67 1.09 -18.03 -15.73
N GLU A 68 2.07 -18.90 -15.47
CA GLU A 68 2.25 -19.55 -14.17
C GLU A 68 2.50 -18.51 -13.06
N LEU A 69 3.24 -17.43 -13.35
CA LEU A 69 3.45 -16.35 -12.40
C LEU A 69 2.15 -15.59 -12.10
N ARG A 70 1.32 -15.33 -13.12
CA ARG A 70 0.01 -14.68 -12.96
C ARG A 70 -0.91 -15.53 -12.12
N ASP A 71 -1.00 -16.83 -12.42
CA ASP A 71 -1.81 -17.79 -11.64
C ASP A 71 -1.33 -17.86 -10.19
N ALA A 72 -0.02 -17.91 -9.97
CA ALA A 72 0.57 -17.90 -8.63
C ALA A 72 0.24 -16.64 -7.83
N ILE A 73 0.20 -15.47 -8.50
CA ILE A 73 -0.18 -14.20 -7.87
C ILE A 73 -1.67 -14.22 -7.52
N VAL A 74 -2.55 -14.67 -8.41
CA VAL A 74 -4.00 -14.79 -8.15
C VAL A 74 -4.25 -15.71 -6.95
N ASN A 75 -3.64 -16.90 -6.95
CA ASN A 75 -3.72 -17.86 -5.85
C ASN A 75 -3.20 -17.26 -4.53
N ALA A 76 -2.16 -16.41 -4.59
CA ALA A 76 -1.66 -15.72 -3.41
C ALA A 76 -2.66 -14.70 -2.86
N ILE A 77 -3.31 -13.95 -3.75
CA ILE A 77 -4.29 -12.92 -3.41
C ILE A 77 -5.51 -13.56 -2.74
N ASP A 78 -6.00 -14.69 -3.25
CA ASP A 78 -7.15 -15.41 -2.67
C ASP A 78 -6.89 -15.91 -1.24
N ARG A 79 -5.62 -16.02 -0.83
CA ARG A 79 -5.22 -16.40 0.53
C ARG A 79 -5.09 -15.21 1.49
N ILE A 80 -5.25 -13.98 1.01
CA ILE A 80 -5.27 -12.77 1.83
C ILE A 80 -6.64 -12.67 2.50
N THR A 81 -6.65 -12.64 3.83
CA THR A 81 -7.88 -12.52 4.61
C THR A 81 -8.00 -11.14 5.23
N PRO A 82 -9.22 -10.64 5.51
CA PRO A 82 -9.43 -9.37 6.19
C PRO A 82 -8.63 -9.27 7.50
N ASN A 83 -8.62 -10.33 8.32
CA ASN A 83 -7.85 -10.36 9.57
C ASN A 83 -6.33 -10.21 9.35
N LYS A 84 -5.75 -10.82 8.31
CA LYS A 84 -4.33 -10.62 7.97
C LYS A 84 -4.08 -9.16 7.60
N THR A 85 -4.95 -8.57 6.78
CA THR A 85 -4.86 -7.18 6.34
C THR A 85 -4.96 -6.21 7.52
N SER A 86 -5.98 -6.33 8.37
CA SER A 86 -6.16 -5.48 9.56
C SER A 86 -4.92 -5.50 10.46
N ARG A 87 -4.34 -6.67 10.74
CA ARG A 87 -3.11 -6.79 11.52
C ARG A 87 -1.91 -6.06 10.90
N LYS A 88 -1.85 -5.89 9.57
CA LYS A 88 -0.78 -5.10 8.92
C LYS A 88 -1.02 -3.61 9.04
N PHE A 89 -2.26 -3.17 8.93
CA PHE A 89 -2.62 -1.79 9.26
C PHE A 89 -2.29 -1.46 10.72
N ASP A 90 -2.64 -2.33 11.67
CA ASP A 90 -2.31 -2.13 13.08
C ASP A 90 -0.82 -2.08 13.33
N HIS A 91 -0.05 -2.95 12.68
CA HIS A 91 1.40 -2.93 12.79
C HIS A 91 2.02 -1.61 12.32
N CYS A 92 1.51 -1.04 11.22
CA CYS A 92 2.02 0.20 10.63
C CYS A 92 1.57 1.45 11.40
N PHE A 93 0.35 1.46 11.96
CA PHE A 93 -0.28 2.69 12.47
C PHE A 93 -0.57 2.69 13.98
N HIS A 94 -0.55 1.54 14.65
CA HIS A 94 -0.87 1.42 16.08
C HIS A 94 0.35 1.11 16.98
N ARG A 95 1.59 1.24 16.48
CA ARG A 95 2.82 1.20 17.32
C ARG A 95 3.06 2.52 18.08
N GLY A 96 2.03 3.02 18.75
CA GLY A 96 2.05 4.27 19.53
C GLY A 96 1.18 4.26 20.79
N THR A 97 0.71 3.10 21.24
CA THR A 97 -0.05 2.99 22.51
C THR A 97 0.59 1.95 23.43
N ALA A 98 1.79 2.28 23.91
CA ALA A 98 2.26 1.82 25.21
C ALA A 98 3.24 2.87 25.78
N ALA A 99 2.85 3.42 26.94
CA ALA A 99 3.55 4.39 27.80
C ALA A 99 3.26 5.90 27.59
N ASN A 100 2.52 6.45 28.56
CA ASN A 100 2.41 7.86 28.98
C ASN A 100 1.30 8.72 28.35
N LEU A 101 0.05 8.34 28.59
CA LEU A 101 -1.00 9.29 28.95
C LEU A 101 -1.55 8.92 30.33
N THR A 102 -0.70 9.06 31.34
CA THR A 102 -1.14 9.11 32.74
C THR A 102 -0.83 10.51 33.23
N THR A 103 -1.90 11.28 33.38
CA THR A 103 -2.10 12.38 34.35
C THR A 103 -0.83 13.03 34.92
N ARG A 104 -0.54 14.26 34.49
CA ARG A 104 -0.27 15.42 35.35
C ARG A 104 -0.34 16.71 34.54
#